data_AF-A0A8C8YXR5-F1
#
_entry.id   AF-A0A8C8YXR5-F1
#
_cell.length_a   1.000
_cell.length_b   1.000
_cell.length_c   1.000
_cell.angle_alpha   90.00
_cell.angle_beta   90.00
_cell.angle_gamma   90.00
#
_symmetry.space_group_name_H-M   'P 1'
#
loop_
_entity.id
_entity.type
_entity.pdbx_description
1 polymer ?
#
loop_
_entity_poly.entity_id
_entity_poly.type
_entity_poly.pdbx_seq_one_letter_code
_entity_poly.pdbx_strand_id
1 'polypeptide(L)' 'MLSALQEAFWRFAVHGDTRATGKEMHGKNWSKLCKDCQVIDGKNVTVTDADIVFSKIK' A
#
# COMPACT_ATOMS: atom_id res chain seq x y z
N MET A 1 -7.47 4.10 19.81
CA MET A 1 -6.69 4.86 18.80
C MET A 1 -6.13 3.85 17.82
N LEU A 2 -6.46 3.98 16.53
CA LEU A 2 -5.74 3.26 15.48
C LEU A 2 -4.31 3.82 15.42
N SER A 3 -3.32 2.96 15.21
CA SER A 3 -1.95 3.42 15.02
C SER A 3 -1.85 4.28 13.75
N ALA A 4 -0.87 5.17 13.67
CA ALA A 4 -0.63 5.97 12.47
C ALA A 4 -0.47 5.10 11.20
N LEU A 5 0.08 3.88 11.35
CA LEU A 5 0.21 2.92 10.27
C LEU A 5 -1.16 2.35 9.84
N GLN A 6 -2.05 2.02 10.78
CA GLN A 6 -3.40 1.55 10.46
C GLN A 6 -4.22 2.63 9.75
N GLU A 7 -4.08 3.89 10.18
CA GLU A 7 -4.70 5.05 9.51
C GLU A 7 -4.19 5.21 8.08
N ALA A 8 -2.86 5.14 7.87
CA ALA A 8 -2.27 5.21 6.54
C ALA A 8 -2.78 4.07 5.65
N PHE A 9 -2.77 2.83 6.16
CA PHE A 9 -3.30 1.68 5.45
C PHE A 9 -4.75 1.92 5.02
N TRP A 10 -5.62 2.34 5.94
CA TRP A 10 -7.03 2.58 5.66
C TRP A 10 -7.22 3.63 4.56
N ARG A 11 -6.50 4.76 4.64
CA ARG A 11 -6.55 5.85 3.63
C ARG A 11 -6.18 5.38 2.24
N PHE A 12 -5.14 4.56 2.11
CA PHE A 12 -4.75 3.99 0.81
C PHE A 12 -5.69 2.86 0.38
N ALA A 13 -6.21 2.06 1.31
CA ALA A 13 -7.12 0.96 1.01
C ALA A 13 -8.43 1.46 0.37
N VAL A 14 -8.99 2.58 0.85
CA VAL A 14 -10.20 3.20 0.28
C VAL A 14 -9.94 4.19 -0.86
N HIS A 15 -8.67 4.40 -1.23
CA HIS A 15 -8.31 5.44 -2.19
C HIS A 15 -8.93 5.17 -3.56
N GLY A 16 -9.73 6.14 -4.04
CA GLY A 16 -10.37 6.10 -5.35
C GLY A 16 -11.47 5.05 -5.50
N ASP A 17 -11.93 4.43 -4.41
CA ASP A 17 -13.08 3.53 -4.40
C ASP A 17 -14.00 3.85 -3.21
N THR A 18 -15.09 4.55 -3.48
CA THR A 18 -16.07 4.96 -2.48
C THR A 18 -16.86 3.79 -1.88
N ARG A 19 -16.72 2.58 -2.44
CA ARG A 19 -17.35 1.36 -1.92
C ARG A 19 -16.39 0.51 -1.09
N ALA A 20 -15.10 0.84 -1.09
CA ALA A 20 -14.12 0.09 -0.31
C ALA A 20 -14.33 0.28 1.19
N THR A 21 -14.20 -0.81 1.95
CA THR A 21 -14.38 -0.82 3.41
C THR A 21 -13.09 -0.50 4.17
N GLY A 22 -11.96 -0.44 3.46
CA GLY A 22 -10.63 -0.24 4.04
C GLY A 22 -10.05 -1.47 4.73
N LYS A 23 -10.66 -2.65 4.55
CA LYS A 23 -10.18 -3.94 5.11
C LYS A 23 -9.09 -4.60 4.26
N GLU A 24 -9.09 -4.33 2.97
CA GLU A 24 -8.14 -4.90 2.01
C GLU A 24 -7.58 -3.80 1.12
N MET A 25 -6.35 -4.00 0.63
CA MET A 25 -5.68 -3.09 -0.29
C MET A 25 -5.39 -3.81 -1.60
N HIS A 26 -5.74 -3.17 -2.72
CA HIS A 26 -5.46 -3.71 -4.05
C HIS A 26 -4.11 -3.22 -4.57
N GLY A 27 -3.55 -3.94 -5.56
CA GLY A 27 -2.20 -3.69 -6.08
C GLY A 27 -1.97 -2.24 -6.52
N LYS A 28 -2.94 -1.62 -7.22
CA LYS A 28 -2.84 -0.20 -7.62
C LYS A 28 -2.63 0.75 -6.43
N ASN A 29 -3.29 0.48 -5.30
CA ASN A 29 -3.24 1.32 -4.10
C ASN A 29 -1.98 0.99 -3.28
N TRP A 30 -1.54 -0.27 -3.26
CA TRP A 30 -0.26 -0.68 -2.71
C TRP A 30 0.90 0.03 -3.43
N SER A 31 0.96 -0.03 -4.77
CA SER A 31 2.01 0.65 -5.54
C SER A 31 1.99 2.17 -5.30
N LYS A 32 0.80 2.77 -5.09
CA LYS A 32 0.69 4.19 -4.73
C LYS A 32 1.26 4.46 -3.33
N LEU A 33 0.90 3.66 -2.33
CA LEU A 33 1.44 3.76 -0.97
C LEU A 33 2.96 3.70 -0.98
N CYS A 34 3.55 2.71 -1.66
CA CYS A 34 5.00 2.56 -1.70
C CYS A 34 5.72 3.74 -2.36
N LYS A 35 5.09 4.41 -3.32
CA LYS A 35 5.63 5.61 -3.98
C LYS A 35 5.45 6.86 -3.12
N ASP A 36 4.23 7.13 -2.67
CA ASP A 36 3.88 8.32 -1.90
C ASP A 36 4.60 8.36 -0.54
N CYS A 37 4.82 7.20 0.08
CA CYS A 37 5.56 7.08 1.33
C CYS A 37 7.06 6.85 1.14
N GLN A 38 7.57 6.89 -0.10
CA GLN A 38 8.99 6.69 -0.43
C GLN A 38 9.58 5.38 0.12
N VAL A 39 8.75 4.32 0.19
CA VAL A 39 9.19 2.97 0.58
C VAL A 39 10.13 2.40 -0.49
N ILE A 40 9.83 2.68 -1.76
CA ILE A 40 10.68 2.32 -2.89
C ILE A 40 11.71 3.43 -3.07
N ASP A 41 12.97 3.13 -2.77
CA ASP A 41 14.10 4.05 -2.97
C ASP A 41 14.85 3.78 -4.29
N GLY A 42 14.53 2.68 -4.98
CA GLY A 42 15.14 2.29 -6.24
C GLY A 42 16.56 1.76 -6.13
N LYS A 43 17.14 1.66 -4.92
CA LYS A 43 18.43 1.03 -4.66
C LYS A 43 18.28 -0.24 -3.81
N ASN A 44 17.66 -0.11 -2.64
CA ASN A 44 17.49 -1.23 -1.69
C ASN A 44 16.13 -1.90 -1.83
N VAL A 45 15.10 -1.09 -2.07
CA VAL A 45 13.74 -1.54 -2.34
C VAL A 45 13.37 -1.08 -3.73
N THR A 46 13.21 -2.04 -4.64
CA THR A 46 12.74 -1.78 -6.01
C THR A 46 11.22 -1.98 -6.12
N VAL A 47 10.64 -1.50 -7.22
CA VAL A 47 9.24 -1.77 -7.56
C VAL A 47 8.98 -3.28 -7.63
N THR A 48 9.91 -4.03 -8.24
CA THR A 48 9.84 -5.50 -8.35
C THR A 48 9.78 -6.16 -6.98
N ASP A 49 10.62 -5.71 -6.02
CA ASP A 49 10.61 -6.25 -4.66
C ASP A 49 9.24 -6.01 -3.98
N ALA A 50 8.71 -4.79 -4.09
CA ALA A 50 7.41 -4.44 -3.54
C ALA A 50 6.26 -5.26 -4.15
N ASP A 51 6.28 -5.53 -5.46
CA ASP A 51 5.27 -6.34 -6.15
C ASP A 51 5.37 -7.82 -5.78
N ILE A 52 6.59 -8.36 -5.61
CA ILE A 52 6.82 -9.72 -5.11
C ILE A 52 6.26 -9.87 -3.70
N VAL A 53 6.56 -8.92 -2.81
CA VAL A 53 6.04 -8.94 -1.42
C VAL A 53 4.52 -8.93 -1.43
N PHE A 54 3.89 -8.04 -2.21
CA PHE A 54 2.44 -7.96 -2.30
C PHE A 54 1.82 -9.26 -2.82
N SER A 55 2.43 -9.88 -3.82
CA SER A 55 1.96 -11.15 -4.39
C SER A 55 2.09 -12.34 -3.44
N LYS A 56 3.04 -12.30 -2.49
CA LYS A 56 3.25 -13.37 -1.51
C LYS A 56 2.30 -13.32 -0.30
N ILE A 57 1.86 -12.13 0.07
CA ILE A 57 1.07 -11.90 1.30
C ILE A 57 -0.44 -11.92 1.01
N LYS A 58 -0.82 -11.66 -0.23
CA LYS A 58 -2.22 -11.63 -0.65
C LYS A 58 -2.85 -13.02 -0.72
#